data_AF-A0A1Y3AD31-F1
#
_entry.id   AF-A0A1Y3AD31-F1
#
_cell.length_a   1.000
_cell.length_b   1.000
_cell.length_c   1.000
_cell.angle_alpha   90.00
_cell.angle_beta   90.00
_cell.angle_gamma   90.00
#
_symmetry.space_group_name_H-M   'P 1'
#
loop_
_entity.id
_entity.type
_entity.pdbx_description
1 polymer ?
#
loop_
_entity_poly.entity_id
_entity_poly.type
_entity_poly.pdbx_seq_one_letter_code
_entity_poly.pdbx_strand_id
1 'polypeptide(L)'
;MPESTPELPSAGIRLIRETRHESREEFADLIGVAAATVGNWERGDQPPSEANRKAIVDAIPAGLSLQEVLDAEDRFEDTPETHMDERRLFGSQWLQTLREQPRISDELDGGRGVSVFSTNERMFVERLDLTSVEGAGQRDGDRVTTVYYLEGDERRALRRFIEENQAIVREQLSDAPNRFSHEWDEWLYGLLEEEWRFWIYG
;
A
#
# COMPACT_ATOMS: atom_id res chain seq x y z
N MET A 1 14.59 35.27 34.46
CA MET A 1 13.42 34.46 34.11
C MET A 1 13.91 33.49 33.05
N PRO A 2 13.93 32.17 33.27
CA PRO A 2 14.23 31.25 32.17
C PRO A 2 13.13 31.42 31.11
N GLU A 3 13.53 31.67 29.87
CA GLU A 3 12.61 31.74 28.74
C GLU A 3 12.03 30.33 28.52
N SER A 4 10.71 30.19 28.66
CA SER A 4 10.01 28.94 28.38
C SER A 4 10.19 28.58 26.90
N THR A 5 10.56 27.34 26.61
CA THR A 5 10.65 26.86 25.21
C THR A 5 9.26 26.93 24.56
N PRO A 6 9.13 27.55 23.37
CA PRO A 6 7.83 27.74 22.73
C PRO A 6 7.17 26.39 22.44
N GLU A 7 5.85 26.36 22.41
CA GLU A 7 5.09 25.22 21.91
C GLU A 7 5.28 25.09 20.40
N LEU A 8 5.58 23.87 19.93
CA LEU A 8 5.83 23.60 18.53
C LEU A 8 4.57 22.97 17.92
N PRO A 9 4.05 23.49 16.81
CA PRO A 9 2.94 22.86 16.11
C PRO A 9 3.39 21.51 15.51
N SER A 10 2.47 20.56 15.40
CA SER A 10 2.71 19.22 14.84
C SER A 10 3.34 19.29 13.44
N ALA A 11 2.80 20.19 12.60
CA ALA A 11 3.32 20.50 11.28
C ALA A 11 4.76 21.04 11.31
N GLY A 12 5.10 21.86 12.32
CA GLY A 12 6.46 22.37 12.51
C GLY A 12 7.45 21.27 12.89
N ILE A 13 7.06 20.34 13.75
CA ILE A 13 7.90 19.18 14.11
C ILE A 13 8.18 18.33 12.87
N ARG A 14 7.15 18.07 12.05
CA ARG A 14 7.28 17.34 10.79
C ARG A 14 8.17 18.09 9.79
N LEU A 15 8.01 19.41 9.67
CA LEU A 15 8.80 20.26 8.79
C LEU A 15 10.30 20.17 9.10
N ILE A 16 10.67 20.18 10.39
CA ILE A 16 12.07 20.01 10.81
C ILE A 16 12.61 18.68 10.29
N ARG A 17 11.89 17.58 10.53
CA ARG A 17 12.33 16.24 10.11
C ARG A 17 12.46 16.12 8.59
N GLU A 18 11.45 16.56 7.84
CA GLU A 18 11.45 16.45 6.38
C GLU A 18 12.55 17.32 5.74
N THR A 19 12.83 18.50 6.30
CA THR A 19 13.93 19.36 5.86
C THR A 19 15.31 18.71 6.08
N ARG A 20 15.41 17.82 7.07
CA ARG A 20 16.64 17.03 7.33
C ARG A 20 16.73 15.77 6.47
N HIS A 21 15.67 15.43 5.72
CA HIS A 21 15.55 14.18 4.98
C HIS A 21 15.66 12.92 5.84
N GLU A 22 15.21 13.01 7.09
CA GLU A 22 15.26 11.91 8.05
C GLU A 22 13.91 11.18 8.15
N SER A 23 13.96 9.87 8.35
CA SER A 23 12.81 9.08 8.79
C SER A 23 12.44 9.40 10.24
N ARG A 24 11.24 8.99 10.68
CA ARG A 24 10.82 9.17 12.09
C ARG A 24 11.74 8.45 13.07
N GLU A 25 12.32 7.32 12.66
CA GLU A 25 13.27 6.55 13.47
C GLU A 25 14.58 7.31 13.64
N GLU A 26 15.18 7.76 12.53
CA GLU A 26 16.42 8.55 12.56
C GLU A 26 16.26 9.86 13.35
N PHE A 27 15.13 10.55 13.15
CA PHE A 27 14.85 11.79 13.90
C PHE A 27 14.58 11.54 15.38
N ALA A 28 13.93 10.42 15.72
CA ALA A 28 13.70 10.03 17.11
C ALA A 28 15.02 9.67 17.82
N ASP A 29 15.90 8.93 17.14
CA ASP A 29 17.24 8.62 17.63
C ASP A 29 18.06 9.88 17.87
N LEU A 30 17.97 10.86 16.96
CA LEU A 30 18.65 12.16 17.09
C LEU A 30 18.25 12.90 18.37
N ILE A 31 16.95 12.93 18.71
CA ILE A 31 16.42 13.66 19.86
C ILE A 31 16.23 12.79 21.11
N GLY A 32 16.61 11.50 21.04
CA GLY A 32 16.63 10.57 22.17
C GLY A 32 15.25 10.07 22.63
N VAL A 33 14.32 9.84 21.71
CA VAL A 33 12.98 9.32 22.01
C VAL A 33 12.62 8.12 21.12
N ALA A 34 11.48 7.47 21.38
CA ALA A 34 10.98 6.40 20.51
C ALA A 34 10.33 6.96 19.23
N ALA A 35 10.46 6.28 18.09
CA ALA A 35 9.84 6.67 16.83
C ALA A 35 8.31 6.85 16.92
N ALA A 36 7.63 6.00 17.70
CA ALA A 36 6.20 6.11 17.95
C ALA A 36 5.83 7.45 18.63
N THR A 37 6.69 7.93 19.53
CA THR A 37 6.51 9.21 20.22
C THR A 37 6.56 10.38 19.23
N VAL A 38 7.51 10.37 18.29
CA VAL A 38 7.57 11.37 17.20
C VAL A 38 6.30 11.30 16.35
N GLY A 39 5.85 10.10 15.99
CA GLY A 39 4.60 9.94 15.23
C GLY A 39 3.38 10.53 15.92
N ASN A 40 3.25 10.35 17.24
CA ASN A 40 2.15 10.96 18.01
C ASN A 40 2.21 12.49 18.03
N TRP A 41 3.42 13.07 18.03
CA TRP A 41 3.61 14.53 17.98
C TRP A 41 3.27 15.10 16.61
N GLU A 42 3.71 14.45 15.53
CA GLU A 42 3.44 14.90 14.17
C GLU A 42 1.95 14.82 13.78
N ARG A 43 1.19 13.92 14.39
CA ARG A 43 -0.27 13.83 14.23
C ARG A 43 -1.06 14.78 15.15
N GLY A 44 -0.39 15.40 16.12
CA GLY A 44 -1.06 16.20 17.14
C GLY A 44 -1.80 15.41 18.21
N ASP A 45 -1.62 14.08 18.28
CA ASP A 45 -2.24 13.22 19.31
C ASP A 45 -1.80 13.63 20.72
N GLN A 46 -0.52 14.00 20.87
CA GLN A 46 0.07 14.43 22.13
C GLN A 46 1.16 15.47 21.88
N PRO A 47 1.22 16.58 22.63
CA PRO A 47 2.29 17.55 22.49
C PRO A 47 3.61 17.07 23.17
N PRO A 48 4.79 17.46 22.65
CA PRO A 48 6.07 17.18 23.29
C PRO A 48 6.21 17.89 24.65
N SER A 49 6.87 17.21 25.60
CA SER A 49 7.28 17.79 26.89
C SER A 49 8.29 18.94 26.69
N GLU A 50 8.48 19.79 27.70
CA GLU A 50 9.43 20.92 27.62
C GLU A 50 10.86 20.46 27.28
N ALA A 51 11.34 19.38 27.90
CA ALA A 51 12.65 18.80 27.61
C ALA A 51 12.76 18.37 26.13
N ASN A 52 11.69 17.76 25.60
CA ASN A 52 11.65 17.32 24.21
C ASN A 52 11.51 18.51 23.24
N ARG A 53 10.75 19.56 23.60
CA ARG A 53 10.67 20.78 22.80
C ARG A 53 12.04 21.42 22.63
N LYS A 54 12.84 21.44 23.70
CA LYS A 54 14.22 21.92 23.62
C LYS A 54 15.05 21.07 22.65
N ALA A 55 14.99 19.74 22.76
CA ALA A 55 15.69 18.85 21.85
C ALA A 55 15.26 19.03 20.38
N ILE A 56 13.97 19.25 20.13
CA ILE A 56 13.45 19.53 18.78
C ILE A 56 13.93 20.88 18.26
N VAL A 57 13.93 21.93 19.09
CA VAL A 57 14.45 23.27 18.73
C VAL A 57 15.95 23.21 18.41
N ASP A 58 16.72 22.46 19.22
CA ASP A 58 18.15 22.25 18.99
C ASP A 58 18.42 21.44 17.70
N ALA A 59 17.44 20.67 17.22
CA ALA A 59 17.53 19.88 15.99
C ALA A 59 17.16 20.65 14.70
N ILE A 60 16.72 21.91 14.80
CA ILE A 60 16.36 22.74 13.64
C ILE A 60 17.59 22.90 12.73
N PRO A 61 17.51 22.50 11.44
CA PRO A 61 18.64 22.62 10.51
C PRO A 61 18.93 24.10 10.18
N ALA A 62 20.18 24.43 9.85
CA ALA A 62 20.62 25.81 9.60
C ALA A 62 19.88 26.55 8.46
N GLY A 63 19.17 25.83 7.59
CA GLY A 63 18.36 26.38 6.50
C GLY A 63 16.89 26.62 6.87
N LEU A 64 16.49 26.36 8.11
CA LEU A 64 15.12 26.53 8.59
C LEU A 64 15.13 27.39 9.86
N SER A 65 14.32 28.44 9.92
CA SER A 65 14.21 29.28 11.10
C SER A 65 13.16 28.77 12.08
N LEU A 66 13.33 29.11 13.37
CA LEU A 66 12.32 28.81 14.38
C LEU A 66 10.96 29.46 14.04
N GLN A 67 10.97 30.65 13.45
CA GLN A 67 9.73 31.33 13.06
C GLN A 67 9.00 30.54 11.96
N GLU A 68 9.71 30.02 10.96
CA GLU A 68 9.12 29.14 9.93
C GLU A 68 8.55 27.85 10.51
N VAL A 69 9.17 27.31 11.57
CA VAL A 69 8.65 26.14 12.30
C VAL A 69 7.36 26.49 13.06
N LEU A 70 7.31 27.66 13.70
CA LEU A 70 6.14 28.11 14.46
C LEU A 70 4.98 28.54 13.56
N ASP A 71 5.29 29.13 12.41
CA ASP A 71 4.33 29.53 11.37
C ASP A 71 3.96 28.37 10.44
N ALA A 72 4.51 27.17 10.68
CA ALA A 72 4.05 25.96 10.01
C ALA A 72 2.61 25.69 10.45
N GLU A 73 1.68 26.27 9.68
CA GLU A 73 0.26 25.98 9.78
C GLU A 73 0.03 24.49 9.55
N ASP A 74 -1.11 23.99 10.01
CA ASP A 74 -1.60 22.63 9.80
C ASP A 74 -1.96 22.37 8.32
N ARG A 75 -1.04 22.72 7.41
CA ARG A 75 -1.08 22.44 5.96
C ARG A 75 -1.01 20.95 5.66
N PHE A 76 -0.79 20.14 6.68
CA PHE A 76 -0.94 18.70 6.64
C PHE A 76 -2.31 18.31 7.21
N GLU A 77 -3.39 19.01 6.82
CA GLU A 77 -4.76 18.48 6.90
C GLU A 77 -4.72 17.07 6.31
N ASP A 78 -4.77 16.07 7.20
CA ASP A 78 -5.14 14.67 7.04
C ASP A 78 -5.06 14.12 5.61
N THR A 79 -3.94 14.37 4.93
CA THR A 79 -3.65 13.74 3.66
C THR A 79 -2.92 12.47 4.05
N PRO A 80 -3.57 11.30 3.98
CA PRO A 80 -2.90 10.04 4.27
C PRO A 80 -1.63 10.02 3.40
N GLU A 81 -0.51 9.69 4.04
CA GLU A 81 0.87 9.76 3.55
C GLU A 81 1.07 9.13 2.15
N THR A 82 0.63 9.79 1.09
CA THR A 82 0.55 9.18 -0.25
C THR A 82 1.73 9.52 -1.15
N HIS A 83 2.59 10.49 -0.80
CA HIS A 83 3.54 11.02 -1.79
C HIS A 83 5.04 10.85 -1.46
N MET A 84 5.42 10.41 -0.26
CA MET A 84 6.82 10.03 0.02
C MET A 84 7.04 8.53 0.16
N ASP A 85 5.98 7.73 0.28
CA ASP A 85 6.09 6.28 0.31
C ASP A 85 6.18 5.67 -1.09
N GLU A 86 5.88 6.39 -2.17
CA GLU A 86 6.02 5.86 -3.53
C GLU A 86 7.44 5.32 -3.81
N ARG A 87 8.50 6.01 -3.38
CA ARG A 87 9.88 5.51 -3.55
C ARG A 87 10.20 4.28 -2.70
N ARG A 88 9.53 4.10 -1.56
CA ARG A 88 9.65 2.90 -0.71
C ARG A 88 8.79 1.74 -1.24
N LEU A 89 7.59 2.04 -1.70
CA LEU A 89 6.65 1.14 -2.36
C LEU A 89 7.27 0.63 -3.67
N PHE A 90 7.65 1.49 -4.61
CA PHE A 90 8.30 1.08 -5.87
C PHE A 90 9.70 0.46 -5.69
N GLY A 91 10.29 0.57 -4.50
CA GLY A 91 11.51 -0.14 -4.10
C GLY A 91 11.25 -1.56 -3.58
N SER A 92 10.00 -1.96 -3.35
CA SER A 92 9.67 -3.26 -2.81
C SER A 92 9.92 -4.37 -3.84
N GLN A 93 10.58 -5.44 -3.40
CA GLN A 93 10.93 -6.57 -4.26
C GLN A 93 9.69 -7.23 -4.88
N TRP A 94 8.55 -7.20 -4.18
CA TRP A 94 7.30 -7.77 -4.67
C TRP A 94 6.65 -6.89 -5.77
N LEU A 95 6.75 -5.56 -5.72
CA LEU A 95 6.25 -4.70 -6.82
C LEU A 95 7.07 -4.92 -8.09
N GLN A 96 8.39 -5.07 -7.95
CA GLN A 96 9.23 -5.45 -9.09
C GLN A 96 8.80 -6.81 -9.66
N THR A 97 8.51 -7.77 -8.78
CA THR A 97 8.05 -9.11 -9.16
C THR A 97 6.73 -9.07 -9.94
N LEU A 98 5.74 -8.29 -9.49
CA LEU A 98 4.47 -8.11 -10.19
C LEU A 98 4.59 -7.32 -11.49
N ARG A 99 5.51 -6.34 -11.53
CA ARG A 99 5.80 -5.57 -12.74
C ARG A 99 6.36 -6.44 -13.85
N GLU A 100 7.19 -7.42 -13.50
CA GLU A 100 7.73 -8.39 -14.45
C GLU A 100 6.63 -9.30 -15.00
N GLN A 101 5.83 -9.90 -14.11
CA GLN A 101 4.67 -10.70 -14.49
C GLN A 101 3.67 -10.78 -13.33
N PRO A 102 2.38 -10.99 -13.62
CA PRO A 102 1.39 -11.39 -12.62
C PRO A 102 1.85 -12.63 -11.83
N ARG A 103 1.43 -12.74 -10.57
CA ARG A 103 1.84 -13.83 -9.66
C ARG A 103 0.65 -14.45 -8.96
N ILE A 104 0.74 -15.73 -8.64
CA ILE A 104 -0.20 -16.35 -7.71
C ILE A 104 0.19 -16.04 -6.26
N SER A 105 -0.75 -16.21 -5.33
CA SER A 105 -0.52 -15.94 -3.90
C SER A 105 0.75 -16.61 -3.36
N ASP A 106 0.99 -17.87 -3.73
CA ASP A 106 2.12 -18.68 -3.22
C ASP A 106 3.48 -18.20 -3.74
N GLU A 107 3.51 -17.44 -4.84
CA GLU A 107 4.75 -16.89 -5.41
C GLU A 107 5.12 -15.53 -4.79
N LEU A 108 4.22 -14.94 -3.99
CA LEU A 108 4.43 -13.65 -3.34
C LEU A 108 5.02 -13.83 -1.93
N ASP A 109 6.05 -13.04 -1.64
CA ASP A 109 6.72 -12.95 -0.34
C ASP A 109 7.09 -14.30 0.29
N GLY A 110 7.74 -15.18 -0.49
CA GLY A 110 8.21 -16.48 -0.01
C GLY A 110 7.08 -17.44 0.42
N GLY A 111 5.90 -17.32 -0.18
CA GLY A 111 4.74 -18.19 0.10
C GLY A 111 3.91 -17.77 1.30
N ARG A 112 4.13 -16.58 1.86
CA ARG A 112 3.27 -16.01 2.92
C ARG A 112 2.02 -15.33 2.36
N GLY A 113 1.97 -15.13 1.04
CA GLY A 113 0.87 -14.52 0.34
C GLY A 113 0.66 -13.05 0.70
N VAL A 114 -0.43 -12.51 0.19
CA VAL A 114 -0.80 -11.07 0.23
C VAL A 114 -1.25 -10.60 1.63
N SER A 115 -1.30 -11.51 2.60
CA SER A 115 -1.56 -11.17 4.01
C SER A 115 -0.51 -10.20 4.60
N VAL A 116 0.64 -10.06 3.95
CA VAL A 116 1.76 -9.21 4.36
C VAL A 116 1.70 -7.80 3.77
N PHE A 117 0.82 -7.52 2.79
CA PHE A 117 0.71 -6.18 2.23
C PHE A 117 0.10 -5.21 3.24
N SER A 118 0.80 -4.10 3.44
CA SER A 118 0.30 -2.92 4.12
C SER A 118 -0.88 -2.31 3.37
N THR A 119 -1.65 -1.45 4.04
CA THR A 119 -2.84 -0.80 3.47
C THR A 119 -2.52 -0.04 2.19
N ASN A 120 -1.37 0.65 2.14
CA ASN A 120 -0.95 1.42 0.97
C ASN A 120 -0.57 0.51 -0.21
N GLU A 121 0.07 -0.62 0.06
CA GLU A 121 0.46 -1.58 -0.98
C GLU A 121 -0.75 -2.22 -1.67
N ARG A 122 -1.84 -2.45 -0.92
CA ARG A 122 -3.09 -2.96 -1.48
C ARG A 122 -3.78 -1.99 -2.44
N MET A 123 -3.45 -0.69 -2.39
CA MET A 123 -4.04 0.29 -3.31
C MET A 123 -3.53 0.14 -4.75
N PHE A 124 -2.40 -0.53 -4.96
CA PHE A 124 -1.77 -0.67 -6.29
C PHE A 124 -1.87 -2.09 -6.86
N VAL A 125 -2.48 -3.01 -6.10
CA VAL A 125 -2.55 -4.43 -6.44
C VAL A 125 -3.99 -4.83 -6.62
N GLU A 126 -4.32 -5.24 -7.83
CA GLU A 126 -5.57 -5.87 -8.14
C GLU A 126 -5.46 -7.39 -8.02
N ARG A 127 -6.60 -8.05 -7.83
CA ARG A 127 -6.67 -9.51 -7.70
C ARG A 127 -7.76 -10.08 -8.59
N LEU A 128 -7.45 -11.16 -9.30
CA LEU A 128 -8.42 -12.02 -9.94
C LEU A 128 -8.75 -13.16 -8.98
N ASP A 129 -9.93 -13.09 -8.36
CA ASP A 129 -10.50 -14.17 -7.58
C ASP A 129 -11.98 -14.43 -7.97
N LEU A 130 -12.45 -15.61 -7.57
CA LEU A 130 -13.85 -16.08 -7.71
C LEU A 130 -14.42 -16.57 -6.38
N THR A 131 -13.71 -16.29 -5.29
CA THR A 131 -14.04 -16.77 -3.95
C THR A 131 -14.99 -15.83 -3.20
N SER A 132 -15.49 -14.77 -3.84
CA SER A 132 -16.24 -13.70 -3.18
C SER A 132 -17.71 -14.05 -2.88
N VAL A 133 -18.22 -15.18 -3.37
CA VAL A 133 -19.62 -15.58 -3.16
C VAL A 133 -19.80 -16.24 -1.79
N GLU A 134 -20.25 -15.44 -0.83
CA GLU A 134 -20.87 -15.93 0.40
C GLU A 134 -22.11 -16.78 0.05
N GLY A 135 -22.03 -18.11 0.17
CA GLY A 135 -23.23 -18.95 0.24
C GLY A 135 -23.21 -20.33 -0.41
N ALA A 136 -22.20 -20.69 -1.19
CA ALA A 136 -22.11 -22.05 -1.76
C ALA A 136 -20.99 -22.82 -1.05
N GLY A 137 -21.34 -23.93 -0.38
CA GLY A 137 -20.37 -24.81 0.25
C GLY A 137 -19.29 -25.21 -0.77
N GLN A 138 -18.08 -24.66 -0.61
CA GLN A 138 -16.95 -25.01 -1.45
C GLN A 138 -16.67 -26.50 -1.27
N ARG A 139 -16.81 -27.26 -2.35
CA ARG A 139 -16.20 -28.59 -2.41
C ARG A 139 -14.69 -28.37 -2.36
N ASP A 140 -14.00 -29.18 -1.56
CA ASP A 140 -12.57 -29.11 -1.27
C ASP A 140 -11.65 -29.21 -2.52
N GLY A 141 -12.23 -29.42 -3.71
CA GLY A 141 -11.54 -29.47 -5.00
C GLY A 141 -11.65 -28.22 -5.89
N ASP A 142 -12.51 -27.24 -5.56
CA ASP A 142 -12.79 -26.07 -6.43
C ASP A 142 -12.06 -24.80 -5.98
N ARG A 143 -10.86 -24.95 -5.40
CA ARG A 143 -10.09 -23.80 -4.95
C ARG A 143 -9.50 -23.08 -6.16
N VAL A 144 -10.08 -21.94 -6.49
CA VAL A 144 -9.57 -21.02 -7.52
C VAL A 144 -8.28 -20.39 -7.02
N THR A 145 -7.22 -20.51 -7.81
CA THR A 145 -5.94 -19.86 -7.56
C THR A 145 -6.07 -18.38 -7.86
N THR A 146 -5.91 -17.54 -6.84
CA THR A 146 -5.92 -16.08 -6.96
C THR A 146 -4.65 -15.60 -7.67
N VAL A 147 -4.83 -14.73 -8.68
CA VAL A 147 -3.73 -14.06 -9.38
C VAL A 147 -3.71 -12.59 -9.02
N TYR A 148 -2.55 -12.08 -8.63
CA TYR A 148 -2.31 -10.68 -8.31
C TYR A 148 -1.56 -10.00 -9.45
N TYR A 149 -1.92 -8.74 -9.71
CA TYR A 149 -1.36 -7.96 -10.80
C TYR A 149 -1.42 -6.46 -10.51
N LEU A 150 -0.71 -5.67 -11.32
CA LEU A 150 -0.76 -4.20 -11.26
C LEU A 150 -1.82 -3.68 -12.21
N GLU A 151 -2.46 -2.57 -11.86
CA GLU A 151 -3.42 -1.88 -12.75
C GLU A 151 -2.80 -1.63 -14.14
N GLY A 152 -3.55 -1.96 -15.19
CA GLY A 152 -3.11 -1.93 -16.58
C GLY A 152 -2.45 -3.22 -17.09
N ASP A 153 -2.33 -4.25 -16.24
CA ASP A 153 -1.77 -5.56 -16.59
C ASP A 153 -2.79 -6.70 -16.72
N GLU A 154 -4.06 -6.36 -16.95
CA GLU A 154 -5.19 -7.28 -16.87
C GLU A 154 -5.05 -8.44 -17.86
N ARG A 155 -4.54 -8.18 -19.07
CA ARG A 155 -4.40 -9.20 -20.11
C ARG A 155 -3.35 -10.25 -19.76
N ARG A 156 -2.20 -9.85 -19.19
CA ARG A 156 -1.21 -10.82 -18.69
C ARG A 156 -1.78 -11.55 -17.47
N ALA A 157 -2.53 -10.87 -16.61
CA ALA A 157 -3.13 -11.47 -15.43
C ALA A 157 -4.15 -12.54 -15.80
N LEU A 158 -5.01 -12.28 -16.78
CA LEU A 158 -5.98 -13.23 -17.29
C LEU A 158 -5.32 -14.46 -17.92
N ARG A 159 -4.23 -14.31 -18.68
CA ARG A 159 -3.48 -15.47 -19.21
C ARG A 159 -2.96 -16.36 -18.09
N ARG A 160 -2.35 -15.74 -17.07
CA ARG A 160 -1.86 -16.46 -15.90
C ARG A 160 -3.01 -17.13 -15.15
N PHE A 161 -4.14 -16.44 -15.01
CA PHE A 161 -5.34 -16.97 -14.38
C PHE A 161 -5.91 -18.18 -15.15
N ILE A 162 -5.98 -18.11 -16.48
CA ILE A 162 -6.42 -19.21 -17.34
C ILE A 162 -5.50 -20.42 -17.21
N GLU A 163 -4.18 -20.19 -17.19
CA GLU A 163 -3.18 -21.24 -17.04
C GLU A 163 -3.36 -22.01 -15.71
N GLU A 164 -3.55 -21.29 -14.62
CA GLU A 164 -3.67 -21.85 -13.27
C GLU A 164 -5.08 -22.42 -12.97
N ASN A 165 -6.12 -21.91 -13.64
CA ASN A 165 -7.52 -22.27 -13.37
C ASN A 165 -8.24 -22.88 -14.58
N GLN A 166 -7.51 -23.55 -15.48
CA GLN A 166 -8.03 -23.98 -16.79
C GLN A 166 -9.34 -24.80 -16.70
N ALA A 167 -9.44 -25.72 -15.75
CA ALA A 167 -10.62 -26.56 -15.59
C ALA A 167 -11.87 -25.74 -15.23
N ILE A 168 -11.72 -24.82 -14.28
CA ILE A 168 -12.80 -23.94 -13.80
C ILE A 168 -13.19 -22.96 -14.90
N VAL A 169 -12.21 -22.35 -15.58
CA VAL A 169 -12.46 -21.43 -16.70
C VAL A 169 -13.23 -22.14 -17.81
N ARG A 170 -12.82 -23.36 -18.18
CA ARG A 170 -13.51 -24.17 -19.18
C ARG A 170 -14.94 -24.47 -18.77
N GLU A 171 -15.15 -24.96 -17.55
CA GLU A 171 -16.48 -25.31 -17.05
C GLU A 171 -17.42 -24.09 -17.06
N GLN A 172 -16.97 -22.99 -16.46
CA GLN A 172 -17.77 -21.76 -16.33
C GLN A 172 -18.06 -21.09 -17.67
N LEU A 173 -17.16 -21.16 -18.66
CA LEU A 173 -17.42 -20.64 -20.01
C LEU A 173 -18.22 -21.60 -20.90
N SER A 174 -18.39 -22.86 -20.49
CA SER A 174 -19.16 -23.86 -21.24
C SER A 174 -20.60 -24.02 -20.75
N ASP A 175 -20.90 -23.60 -19.52
CA ASP A 175 -22.20 -23.77 -18.88
C ASP A 175 -22.86 -22.43 -18.53
N ALA A 176 -24.19 -22.43 -18.43
CA ALA A 176 -24.96 -21.29 -17.95
C ALA A 176 -25.72 -21.71 -16.67
N PRO A 177 -25.59 -20.98 -15.55
CA PRO A 177 -25.02 -19.63 -15.40
C PRO A 177 -23.50 -19.61 -15.10
N ASN A 178 -22.80 -18.69 -15.77
CA ASN A 178 -21.36 -18.44 -15.61
C ASN A 178 -21.09 -17.42 -14.50
N ARG A 179 -20.34 -17.82 -13.47
CA ARG A 179 -19.96 -16.95 -12.34
C ARG A 179 -19.16 -15.72 -12.75
N PHE A 180 -18.29 -15.83 -13.76
CA PHE A 180 -17.49 -14.70 -14.24
C PHE A 180 -18.38 -13.53 -14.68
N SER A 181 -19.46 -13.81 -15.41
CA SER A 181 -20.39 -12.77 -15.88
C SER A 181 -21.19 -12.08 -14.77
N HIS A 182 -21.21 -12.65 -13.57
CA HIS A 182 -21.91 -12.09 -12.41
C HIS A 182 -20.97 -11.36 -11.45
N GLU A 183 -19.75 -11.86 -11.27
CA GLU A 183 -18.78 -11.31 -10.32
C GLU A 183 -17.84 -10.29 -10.96
N TRP A 184 -17.55 -10.42 -12.25
CA TRP A 184 -16.65 -9.51 -12.95
C TRP A 184 -17.42 -8.48 -13.73
N ASP A 185 -16.84 -7.29 -13.88
CA ASP A 185 -17.41 -6.29 -14.78
C ASP A 185 -17.41 -6.77 -16.23
N GLU A 186 -18.29 -6.18 -17.04
CA GLU A 186 -18.50 -6.58 -18.44
C GLU A 186 -17.21 -6.51 -19.26
N TRP A 187 -16.33 -5.56 -18.97
CA TRP A 187 -15.08 -5.38 -19.70
C TRP A 187 -14.08 -6.48 -19.37
N LEU A 188 -13.86 -6.77 -18.07
CA LEU A 188 -12.96 -7.84 -17.64
C LEU A 188 -13.46 -9.21 -18.09
N TYR A 189 -14.77 -9.44 -18.04
CA TYR A 189 -15.39 -10.65 -18.56
C TYR A 189 -15.20 -10.80 -20.08
N GLY A 190 -15.43 -9.75 -20.86
CA GLY A 190 -15.18 -9.76 -22.30
C GLY A 190 -13.73 -10.07 -22.64
N LEU A 191 -12.79 -9.51 -21.88
CA LEU A 191 -11.35 -9.77 -22.04
C LEU A 191 -10.99 -11.23 -21.72
N LEU A 192 -11.61 -11.84 -20.71
CA LEU A 192 -11.46 -13.26 -20.40
C LEU A 192 -11.91 -14.14 -21.57
N GLU A 193 -13.07 -13.85 -22.17
CA GLU A 193 -13.57 -14.61 -23.33
C GLU A 193 -12.61 -14.53 -24.52
N GLU A 194 -12.07 -13.34 -24.80
CA GLU A 194 -11.09 -13.14 -25.87
C GLU A 194 -9.82 -13.96 -25.65
N GLU A 195 -9.23 -13.85 -24.45
CA GLU A 195 -8.00 -14.57 -24.09
C GLU A 195 -8.23 -16.09 -24.06
N TRP A 196 -9.38 -16.56 -23.60
CA TRP A 196 -9.73 -17.97 -23.65
C TRP A 196 -9.88 -18.52 -25.06
N ARG A 197 -10.51 -17.76 -25.97
CA ARG A 197 -10.59 -18.13 -27.40
C ARG A 197 -9.19 -18.18 -28.00
N PHE A 198 -8.34 -17.20 -27.71
CA PHE A 198 -6.95 -17.23 -28.15
C PHE A 198 -6.22 -18.47 -27.62
N TRP A 199 -6.43 -18.85 -26.36
CA TRP A 199 -5.82 -20.04 -25.76
C TRP A 199 -6.26 -21.36 -26.40
N ILE A 200 -7.52 -21.49 -26.83
CA ILE A 200 -8.03 -22.71 -27.47
C ILE A 200 -7.57 -22.82 -28.93
N TYR A 201 -7.47 -21.69 -29.64
CA TYR A 201 -7.31 -21.68 -31.10
C TYR A 201 -5.95 -21.15 -31.61
N GLY A 202 -5.13 -20.55 -30.75
CA GLY A 202 -3.81 -20.00 -31.08
C GLY A 202 -2.68 -21.01 -30.85
#